data_AF-A0A7C6V5J6-F1
#
_entry.id   AF-A0A7C6V5J6-F1
#
_cell.length_a   1.000
_cell.length_b   1.000
_cell.length_c   1.000
_cell.angle_alpha   90.00
_cell.angle_beta   90.00
_cell.angle_gamma   90.00
#
_symmetry.space_group_name_H-M   'P 1'
#
loop_
_entity.id
_entity.type
_entity.pdbx_description
1 polymer ?
#
loop_
_entity_poly.entity_id
_entity_poly.type
_entity_poly.pdbx_seq_one_letter_code
_entity_poly.pdbx_strand_id
1 'polypeptide(L)'
;MSENGKNFLSQEEIDALLKANAESRPGEGEKETAAAAMAEAVEMAGQPAGEETGEPAPAGQPEEPPAEDAPENRLLSDACEPAVDLTPEERDALGEIGNISMGSAATTLSELLNQKVVITSPRVTTCLQEKFFASFKIPYVIIQVEFIEGLKGFNILIIQLKDAMIMADLMMGGDGTSLAEQISEMELSAASEAMNQMIGTASTSLATMFRRTINISPPTTKVLEVAADGGVDYRLPTEDPIVVVSFKMTIGELVDTEIMQIMSMSTAKEEAAMLLGQVLAQTMEPTAQAAVAEQTA
;
A
#
# COMPACT_ATOMS: atom_id res chain seq x y z
N MET A 1 -3.46 -58.19 -13.48
CA MET A 1 -4.51 -57.61 -12.61
C MET A 1 -4.03 -57.76 -11.17
N SER A 2 -3.61 -56.67 -10.53
CA SER A 2 -3.38 -56.51 -9.08
C SER A 2 -3.39 -54.99 -8.83
N GLU A 3 -4.47 -54.46 -8.25
CA GLU A 3 -4.64 -54.14 -6.81
C GLU A 3 -3.96 -52.82 -6.41
N ASN A 4 -4.80 -51.78 -6.27
CA ASN A 4 -4.47 -50.57 -5.53
C ASN A 4 -5.75 -50.13 -4.78
N GLY A 5 -5.96 -50.68 -3.59
CA GLY A 5 -7.10 -50.39 -2.72
C GLY A 5 -6.75 -49.29 -1.73
N LYS A 6 -7.35 -48.11 -1.92
CA LYS A 6 -7.26 -46.96 -1.00
C LYS A 6 -7.95 -47.30 0.32
N ASN A 7 -7.24 -47.13 1.43
CA ASN A 7 -7.77 -47.27 2.79
C ASN A 7 -8.58 -46.00 3.12
N PHE A 8 -9.91 -46.09 3.08
CA PHE A 8 -10.81 -45.07 3.62
C PHE A 8 -11.18 -45.45 5.04
N LEU A 9 -11.11 -44.49 5.96
CA LEU A 9 -11.58 -44.64 7.35
C LEU A 9 -13.04 -45.08 7.35
N SER A 10 -13.37 -45.98 8.27
CA SER A 10 -14.74 -46.47 8.45
C SER A 10 -15.62 -45.37 9.05
N GLN A 11 -16.94 -45.45 8.79
CA GLN A 11 -17.91 -44.49 9.30
C GLN A 11 -17.91 -44.39 10.84
N GLU A 12 -17.54 -45.47 11.53
CA GLU A 12 -17.42 -45.51 12.99
C GLU A 12 -16.22 -44.70 13.50
N GLU A 13 -15.12 -44.63 12.74
CA GLU A 13 -13.94 -43.82 13.08
C GLU A 13 -14.22 -42.31 12.89
N ILE A 14 -15.06 -41.96 11.92
CA ILE A 14 -15.48 -40.57 11.67
C ILE A 14 -16.40 -40.08 12.81
N ASP A 15 -17.35 -40.91 13.25
CA ASP A 15 -18.27 -40.55 14.35
C ASP A 15 -17.54 -40.45 15.70
N ALA A 16 -16.50 -41.26 15.94
CA ALA A 16 -15.67 -41.15 17.13
C ALA A 16 -14.88 -39.83 17.18
N LEU A 17 -14.36 -39.36 16.04
CA LEU A 17 -13.63 -38.10 15.93
C LEU A 17 -14.53 -36.87 16.13
N LEU A 18 -15.75 -36.91 15.61
CA LEU A 18 -16.74 -35.82 15.79
C LEU A 18 -17.18 -35.69 17.25
N LYS A 19 -17.30 -36.81 17.97
CA LYS A 19 -17.71 -36.81 19.38
C LYS A 19 -16.60 -36.29 20.31
N ALA A 20 -15.34 -36.61 20.03
CA ALA A 20 -14.19 -36.12 20.79
C ALA A 20 -13.97 -34.60 20.66
N ASN A 21 -14.40 -34.00 19.55
CA ASN A 21 -14.22 -32.56 19.29
C ASN A 21 -15.35 -31.68 19.87
N ALA A 22 -16.46 -32.29 20.31
CA ALA A 22 -17.58 -31.58 20.93
C ALA A 22 -17.41 -31.39 22.46
N GLU A 23 -16.50 -32.13 23.09
CA GLU A 23 -16.29 -32.12 24.55
C GLU A 23 -15.12 -31.20 24.99
N SER A 24 -14.49 -30.46 24.06
CA SER A 24 -13.28 -29.65 24.30
C SER A 24 -13.44 -28.15 23.97
N ARG A 25 -14.63 -27.58 24.17
CA ARG A 25 -14.84 -26.12 24.21
C ARG A 25 -15.15 -25.66 25.65
N PRO A 26 -14.34 -24.77 26.25
CA PRO A 26 -14.73 -24.06 27.47
C PRO A 26 -15.86 -23.07 27.13
N GLY A 27 -16.91 -23.10 27.95
CA GLY A 27 -18.16 -22.38 27.72
C GLY A 27 -18.06 -20.86 27.88
N GLU A 28 -18.81 -20.18 27.01
CA GLU A 28 -19.34 -18.84 27.26
C GLU A 28 -20.39 -18.94 28.39
N GLY A 29 -20.23 -18.11 29.43
CA GLY A 29 -21.24 -17.96 30.47
C GLY A 29 -20.74 -17.12 31.64
N GLU A 30 -21.52 -16.09 31.98
CA GLU A 30 -21.46 -15.25 33.19
C GLU A 30 -20.59 -13.98 33.16
N LYS A 31 -21.16 -12.83 32.78
CA LYS A 31 -21.82 -11.89 33.72
C LYS A 31 -21.97 -10.48 33.12
N GLU A 32 -23.19 -10.20 32.74
CA GLU A 32 -23.82 -8.89 32.91
C GLU A 32 -23.84 -8.55 34.41
N THR A 33 -23.10 -7.52 34.83
CA THR A 33 -23.46 -6.66 35.98
C THR A 33 -22.57 -5.42 36.03
N ALA A 34 -23.24 -4.27 36.17
CA ALA A 34 -22.79 -3.07 36.88
C ALA A 34 -21.74 -2.16 36.19
N ALA A 35 -22.27 -1.29 35.33
CA ALA A 35 -21.93 0.13 35.43
C ALA A 35 -22.37 0.64 36.82
N ALA A 36 -21.42 1.05 37.67
CA ALA A 36 -21.53 2.15 38.65
C ALA A 36 -20.38 2.11 39.67
N ALA A 37 -19.87 3.29 39.98
CA ALA A 37 -19.20 3.69 41.23
C ALA A 37 -17.67 3.48 41.37
N MET A 38 -16.90 4.48 40.92
CA MET A 38 -15.82 5.09 41.72
C MET A 38 -16.25 6.55 41.98
N ALA A 39 -16.77 6.87 43.17
CA ALA A 39 -16.07 7.51 44.31
C ALA A 39 -15.48 8.88 43.92
N GLU A 40 -16.16 10.00 44.22
CA GLU A 40 -15.99 10.85 45.44
C GLU A 40 -14.50 11.16 45.74
N ALA A 41 -14.02 12.39 45.99
CA ALA A 41 -14.60 13.73 46.13
C ALA A 41 -13.43 14.74 46.17
N VAL A 42 -13.62 15.97 45.65
CA VAL A 42 -12.98 17.18 46.22
C VAL A 42 -13.96 18.35 46.09
N GLU A 43 -14.16 19.01 47.22
CA GLU A 43 -15.10 20.08 47.55
C GLU A 43 -14.98 21.40 46.76
N MET A 44 -16.16 21.95 46.48
CA MET A 44 -16.65 23.32 46.68
C MET A 44 -15.67 24.49 46.93
N ALA A 45 -15.82 25.55 46.11
CA ALA A 45 -16.10 26.92 46.59
C ALA A 45 -16.59 27.85 45.46
N GLY A 46 -17.74 28.52 45.68
CA GLY A 46 -17.91 29.95 45.34
C GLY A 46 -18.56 30.38 44.01
N GLN A 47 -19.86 30.66 44.04
CA GLN A 47 -20.62 31.59 43.16
C GLN A 47 -20.42 33.07 43.59
N PRO A 48 -20.99 34.13 42.93
CA PRO A 48 -21.64 34.25 41.60
C PRO A 48 -21.28 35.53 40.77
N ALA A 49 -21.84 35.59 39.55
CA ALA A 49 -22.42 36.73 38.81
C ALA A 49 -21.63 38.02 38.48
N GLY A 50 -21.62 38.34 37.18
CA GLY A 50 -21.44 39.67 36.61
C GLY A 50 -21.90 39.68 35.15
N GLU A 51 -23.07 40.27 34.89
CA GLU A 51 -23.59 40.61 33.56
C GLU A 51 -22.73 41.71 32.93
N GLU A 52 -22.31 41.57 31.66
CA GLU A 52 -22.26 42.70 30.73
C GLU A 52 -22.57 42.25 29.30
N THR A 53 -23.46 43.03 28.69
CA THR A 53 -24.08 42.90 27.38
C THR A 53 -23.16 43.40 26.25
N GLY A 54 -23.08 42.65 25.14
CA GLY A 54 -22.51 43.11 23.88
C GLY A 54 -22.95 42.22 22.71
N GLU A 55 -23.52 42.83 21.67
CA GLU A 55 -24.11 42.21 20.46
C GLU A 55 -23.17 41.28 19.64
N PRO A 56 -23.74 40.40 18.80
CA PRO A 56 -23.04 39.24 18.24
C PRO A 56 -22.25 39.56 16.95
N ALA A 57 -21.04 38.99 16.85
CA ALA A 57 -20.26 38.89 15.62
C ALA A 57 -20.71 37.65 14.80
N PRO A 58 -20.56 37.64 13.46
CA PRO A 58 -21.28 36.72 12.59
C PRO A 58 -20.78 35.28 12.70
N ALA A 59 -21.70 34.35 12.46
CA ALA A 59 -21.53 32.90 12.54
C ALA A 59 -20.24 32.40 11.86
N GLY A 60 -19.27 32.00 12.69
CA GLY A 60 -18.25 31.04 12.31
C GLY A 60 -18.92 29.68 12.08
N GLN A 61 -18.53 29.03 11.00
CA GLN A 61 -18.91 27.64 10.72
C GLN A 61 -18.52 26.77 11.93
N PRO A 62 -19.27 25.70 12.27
CA PRO A 62 -18.87 24.83 13.36
C PRO A 62 -17.52 24.20 13.01
N GLU A 63 -16.48 24.55 13.76
CA GLU A 63 -15.25 23.76 13.80
C GLU A 63 -15.64 22.40 14.38
N GLU A 64 -15.63 21.38 13.52
CA GLU A 64 -15.75 19.99 13.95
C GLU A 64 -14.61 19.69 14.93
N PRO A 65 -14.87 19.02 16.07
CA PRO A 65 -13.84 18.69 17.03
C PRO A 65 -12.79 17.79 16.36
N PRO A 66 -11.49 17.91 16.70
CA PRO A 66 -10.47 17.08 16.10
C PRO A 66 -10.75 15.63 16.47
N ALA A 67 -10.95 14.79 15.45
CA ALA A 67 -11.01 13.35 15.62
C ALA A 67 -9.62 12.86 16.07
N GLU A 68 -9.49 12.61 17.37
CA GLU A 68 -8.42 11.77 17.91
C GLU A 68 -8.64 10.32 17.43
N ASP A 69 -7.53 9.64 17.08
CA ASP A 69 -7.40 8.27 16.57
C ASP A 69 -7.62 8.00 15.06
N ALA A 70 -6.76 8.59 14.22
CA ALA A 70 -6.46 8.07 12.87
C ALA A 70 -5.00 7.59 12.80
N PRO A 71 -4.69 6.49 12.08
CA PRO A 71 -3.38 5.82 12.14
C PRO A 71 -2.23 6.72 11.65
N GLU A 72 -1.08 6.63 12.33
CA GLU A 72 0.10 7.52 12.29
C GLU A 72 0.87 7.60 10.95
N ASN A 73 0.30 7.15 9.84
CA ASN A 73 0.95 7.11 8.52
C ASN A 73 0.39 8.15 7.53
N ARG A 74 0.24 9.41 7.96
CA ARG A 74 -0.08 10.57 7.09
C ARG A 74 1.20 11.16 6.44
N LEU A 75 2.09 10.34 5.89
CA LEU A 75 3.43 10.79 5.47
C LEU A 75 3.47 11.61 4.16
N LEU A 76 2.39 11.70 3.39
CA LEU A 76 2.39 12.41 2.10
C LEU A 76 1.51 13.67 2.02
N SER A 77 0.49 13.83 2.87
CA SER A 77 -0.58 14.81 2.60
C SER A 77 -0.15 16.27 2.70
N ASP A 78 0.88 16.58 3.48
CA ASP A 78 1.31 17.98 3.70
C ASP A 78 2.49 18.38 2.79
N ALA A 79 3.24 17.40 2.25
CA ALA A 79 4.41 17.65 1.41
C ALA A 79 4.10 17.66 -0.10
N CYS A 80 3.00 17.03 -0.48
CA CYS A 80 2.59 16.81 -1.85
C CYS A 80 1.23 17.47 -2.11
N GLU A 81 1.11 18.11 -3.26
CA GLU A 81 -0.14 18.71 -3.70
C GLU A 81 -0.90 17.73 -4.60
N PRO A 82 -2.23 17.82 -4.70
CA PRO A 82 -2.96 17.15 -5.76
C PRO A 82 -2.30 17.47 -7.11
N ALA A 83 -2.17 16.49 -8.01
CA ALA A 83 -1.52 16.70 -9.30
C ALA A 83 -2.38 17.58 -10.22
N VAL A 84 -2.43 18.89 -9.96
CA VAL A 84 -3.26 19.86 -10.72
C VAL A 84 -2.77 20.03 -12.16
N ASP A 85 -1.49 19.75 -12.40
CA ASP A 85 -0.87 19.77 -13.73
C ASP A 85 -1.25 18.56 -14.62
N LEU A 86 -1.99 17.59 -14.06
CA LEU A 86 -2.58 16.45 -14.75
C LEU A 86 -4.10 16.60 -14.83
N THR A 87 -4.70 16.23 -15.96
CA THR A 87 -6.16 16.22 -16.07
C THR A 87 -6.76 15.10 -15.19
N PRO A 88 -8.06 15.17 -14.82
CA PRO A 88 -8.73 14.09 -14.12
C PRO A 88 -8.59 12.75 -14.84
N GLU A 89 -8.72 12.74 -16.16
CA GLU A 89 -8.57 11.54 -16.99
C GLU A 89 -7.14 10.99 -16.97
N GLU A 90 -6.13 11.87 -16.98
CA GLU A 90 -4.73 11.44 -16.85
C GLU A 90 -4.45 10.83 -15.47
N ARG A 91 -4.98 11.42 -14.41
CA ARG A 91 -4.86 10.88 -13.04
C ARG A 91 -5.56 9.54 -12.88
N ASP A 92 -6.77 9.41 -13.41
CA ASP A 92 -7.52 8.16 -13.38
C ASP A 92 -6.81 7.07 -14.20
N ALA A 93 -6.26 7.43 -15.37
CA ALA A 93 -5.47 6.51 -16.18
C ALA A 93 -4.23 5.99 -15.43
N LEU A 94 -3.47 6.88 -14.78
CA LEU A 94 -2.31 6.48 -13.96
C LEU A 94 -2.72 5.61 -12.77
N GLY A 95 -3.86 5.91 -12.15
CA GLY A 95 -4.41 5.10 -11.08
C GLY A 95 -4.78 3.68 -11.54
N GLU A 96 -5.35 3.55 -12.72
CA GLU A 96 -5.74 2.26 -13.30
C GLU A 96 -4.51 1.43 -13.74
N ILE A 97 -3.53 2.06 -14.38
CA ILE A 97 -2.21 1.45 -14.67
C ILE A 97 -1.61 0.89 -13.38
N GLY A 98 -1.66 1.70 -12.32
CA GLY A 98 -1.21 1.35 -10.98
C GLY A 98 -1.92 0.14 -10.40
N ASN A 99 -3.25 0.17 -10.36
CA ASN A 99 -4.07 -0.91 -9.80
C ASN A 99 -3.79 -2.26 -10.48
N ILE A 100 -3.68 -2.27 -11.81
CA ILE A 100 -3.47 -3.49 -12.57
C ILE A 100 -2.04 -4.04 -12.36
N SER A 101 -1.03 -3.16 -12.39
CA SER A 101 0.35 -3.59 -12.22
C SER A 101 0.63 -4.06 -10.79
N MET A 102 0.22 -3.28 -9.79
CA MET A 102 0.48 -3.59 -8.38
C MET A 102 -0.42 -4.70 -7.83
N GLY A 103 -1.63 -4.92 -8.38
CA GLY A 103 -2.46 -6.06 -8.01
C GLY A 103 -1.78 -7.41 -8.29
N SER A 104 -1.07 -7.52 -9.42
CA SER A 104 -0.26 -8.71 -9.73
C SER A 104 0.92 -8.87 -8.77
N ALA A 105 1.54 -7.74 -8.41
CA ALA A 105 2.68 -7.67 -7.52
C ALA A 105 2.34 -8.12 -6.08
N ALA A 106 1.15 -7.76 -5.59
CA ALA A 106 0.64 -8.19 -4.28
C ALA A 106 0.55 -9.72 -4.17
N THR A 107 0.18 -10.40 -5.27
CA THR A 107 0.12 -11.87 -5.31
C THR A 107 1.51 -12.47 -5.16
N THR A 108 2.48 -11.98 -5.93
CA THR A 108 3.88 -12.43 -5.83
C THR A 108 4.46 -12.21 -4.44
N LEU A 109 4.28 -11.03 -3.84
CA LEU A 109 4.73 -10.81 -2.46
C LEU A 109 4.04 -11.74 -1.47
N SER A 110 2.74 -12.03 -1.66
CA SER A 110 2.02 -12.93 -0.77
C SER A 110 2.61 -14.34 -0.79
N GLU A 111 3.00 -14.82 -1.96
CA GLU A 111 3.67 -16.11 -2.15
C GLU A 111 5.07 -16.11 -1.53
N LEU A 112 5.85 -15.05 -1.74
CA LEU A 112 7.24 -14.95 -1.23
C LEU A 112 7.31 -14.83 0.29
N LEU A 113 6.39 -14.08 0.88
CA LEU A 113 6.38 -13.81 2.32
C LEU A 113 5.52 -14.81 3.09
N ASN A 114 4.79 -15.69 2.39
CA ASN A 114 3.80 -16.58 2.97
C ASN A 114 2.81 -15.83 3.91
N GLN A 115 2.43 -14.62 3.50
CA GLN A 115 1.55 -13.71 4.23
C GLN A 115 0.57 -13.07 3.26
N LYS A 116 -0.63 -12.73 3.73
CA LYS A 116 -1.59 -12.01 2.89
C LYS A 116 -1.09 -10.59 2.64
N VAL A 117 -0.82 -10.23 1.39
CA VAL A 117 -0.50 -8.86 1.00
C VAL A 117 -1.70 -8.23 0.33
N VAL A 118 -2.06 -7.02 0.77
CA VAL A 118 -3.12 -6.22 0.18
C VAL A 118 -2.52 -4.89 -0.26
N ILE A 119 -2.69 -4.56 -1.53
CA ILE A 119 -2.35 -3.25 -2.09
C ILE A 119 -3.64 -2.56 -2.49
N THR A 120 -3.87 -1.34 -2.01
CA THR A 120 -5.09 -0.59 -2.31
C THR A 120 -4.90 0.38 -3.46
N SER A 121 -6.01 0.98 -3.89
CA SER A 121 -5.99 1.97 -4.96
C SER A 121 -5.08 3.15 -4.68
N PRO A 122 -4.38 3.66 -5.71
CA PRO A 122 -3.38 4.68 -5.52
C PRO A 122 -3.96 6.08 -5.35
N ARG A 123 -3.12 6.95 -4.81
CA ARG A 123 -3.27 8.41 -4.89
C ARG A 123 -2.21 8.98 -5.83
N VAL A 124 -2.63 9.84 -6.77
CA VAL A 124 -1.75 10.54 -7.69
C VAL A 124 -1.55 11.98 -7.23
N THR A 125 -0.31 12.35 -6.94
CA THR A 125 0.08 13.66 -6.39
C THR A 125 1.33 14.21 -7.09
N THR A 126 1.60 15.49 -6.90
CA THR A 126 2.83 16.16 -7.34
C THR A 126 3.59 16.72 -6.16
N CYS A 127 4.90 16.52 -6.13
CA CYS A 127 5.74 16.96 -5.02
C CYS A 127 7.05 17.56 -5.52
N LEU A 128 7.66 18.41 -4.71
CA LEU A 128 9.10 18.72 -4.83
C LEU A 128 9.88 17.62 -4.11
N GLN A 129 10.95 17.11 -4.72
CA GLN A 129 11.75 16.02 -4.16
C GLN A 129 12.23 16.30 -2.74
N GLU A 130 12.71 17.52 -2.47
CA GLU A 130 13.18 17.92 -1.14
C GLU A 130 12.08 17.76 -0.08
N LYS A 131 10.89 18.30 -0.36
CA LYS A 131 9.74 18.19 0.55
C LYS A 131 9.27 16.75 0.70
N PHE A 132 9.28 15.99 -0.39
CA PHE A 132 8.88 14.59 -0.42
C PHE A 132 9.78 13.76 0.48
N PHE A 133 11.10 13.80 0.32
CA PHE A 133 11.99 12.99 1.16
C PHE A 133 12.04 13.48 2.61
N ALA A 134 11.88 14.79 2.85
CA ALA A 134 11.81 15.34 4.21
C ALA A 134 10.53 14.96 4.98
N SER A 135 9.49 14.46 4.31
CA SER A 135 8.23 14.10 4.99
C SER A 135 8.27 12.74 5.69
N PHE A 136 9.27 11.90 5.40
CA PHE A 136 9.41 10.57 5.99
C PHE A 136 10.12 10.58 7.34
N LYS A 137 9.65 9.73 8.26
CA LYS A 137 10.26 9.55 9.58
C LYS A 137 11.49 8.64 9.50
N ILE A 138 12.60 9.11 10.03
CA ILE A 138 13.89 8.40 10.09
C ILE A 138 13.95 7.49 11.34
N PRO A 139 14.60 6.30 11.30
CA PRO A 139 15.30 5.69 10.16
C PRO A 139 14.37 4.90 9.23
N TYR A 140 14.61 5.03 7.94
CA TYR A 140 13.88 4.31 6.90
C TYR A 140 14.83 3.78 5.83
N VAL A 141 14.37 2.75 5.14
CA VAL A 141 15.05 2.13 4.01
C VAL A 141 14.35 2.57 2.73
N ILE A 142 15.15 3.03 1.77
CA ILE A 142 14.72 3.26 0.39
C ILE A 142 15.20 2.08 -0.43
N ILE A 143 14.29 1.39 -1.09
CA ILE A 143 14.63 0.45 -2.14
C ILE A 143 14.12 1.04 -3.46
N GLN A 144 15.01 1.18 -4.43
CA GLN A 144 14.74 1.84 -5.72
C GLN A 144 14.99 0.87 -6.87
N VAL A 145 14.05 0.78 -7.81
CA VAL A 145 14.19 0.04 -9.06
C VAL A 145 13.88 0.96 -10.23
N GLU A 146 14.80 1.07 -11.20
CA GLU A 146 14.65 1.93 -12.39
C GLU A 146 14.08 1.16 -13.57
N PHE A 147 13.21 1.79 -14.35
CA PHE A 147 12.86 1.31 -15.68
C PHE A 147 13.97 1.66 -16.69
N ILE A 148 14.62 0.64 -17.24
CA ILE A 148 15.75 0.81 -18.18
C ILE A 148 15.33 0.69 -19.66
N GLU A 149 14.16 0.10 -19.91
CA GLU A 149 13.57 -0.01 -21.25
C GLU A 149 12.05 0.07 -21.14
N GLY A 150 11.40 0.62 -22.16
CA GLY A 150 9.93 0.60 -22.27
C GLY A 150 9.23 1.76 -21.59
N LEU A 151 9.66 2.08 -20.36
CA LEU A 151 9.18 3.18 -19.55
C LEU A 151 10.34 4.02 -19.02
N LYS A 152 10.01 5.14 -18.37
CA LYS A 152 10.98 5.99 -17.67
C LYS A 152 10.53 6.14 -16.22
N GLY A 153 11.47 6.40 -15.31
CA GLY A 153 11.17 6.62 -13.90
C GLY A 153 11.50 5.41 -13.04
N PHE A 154 10.95 5.42 -11.81
CA PHE A 154 11.41 4.56 -10.73
C PHE A 154 10.23 4.01 -9.93
N ASN A 155 10.35 2.77 -9.49
CA ASN A 155 9.56 2.24 -8.39
C ASN A 155 10.37 2.36 -7.09
N ILE A 156 9.79 2.99 -6.10
CA ILE A 156 10.45 3.29 -4.82
C ILE A 156 9.55 2.79 -3.70
N LEU A 157 10.11 1.93 -2.86
CA LEU A 157 9.52 1.51 -1.60
C LEU A 157 10.27 2.24 -0.51
N ILE A 158 9.50 2.94 0.32
CA ILE A 158 10.02 3.60 1.51
C ILE A 158 9.37 2.89 2.67
N ILE A 159 10.21 2.28 3.50
CA ILE A 159 9.75 1.43 4.60
C ILE A 159 10.54 1.77 5.85
N GLN A 160 9.89 1.79 7.01
CA GLN A 160 10.62 1.98 8.26
C GLN A 160 11.62 0.85 8.43
N LEU A 161 12.76 1.14 9.07
CA LEU A 161 13.80 0.14 9.28
C LEU A 161 13.24 -1.13 9.96
N LYS A 162 12.33 -0.95 10.92
CA LYS A 162 11.63 -2.05 11.61
C LYS A 162 10.84 -2.93 10.64
N ASP A 163 10.05 -2.33 9.77
CA ASP A 163 9.18 -3.06 8.84
C ASP A 163 10.00 -3.78 7.75
N ALA A 164 11.16 -3.22 7.35
CA ALA A 164 12.11 -3.91 6.48
C ALA A 164 12.68 -5.18 7.12
N MET A 165 12.97 -5.15 8.43
CA MET A 165 13.41 -6.34 9.17
C MET A 165 12.31 -7.39 9.26
N ILE A 166 11.05 -6.99 9.45
CA ILE A 166 9.90 -7.91 9.42
C ILE A 166 9.80 -8.60 8.06
N MET A 167 9.86 -7.84 6.97
CA MET A 167 9.81 -8.41 5.61
C MET A 167 10.97 -9.38 5.36
N ALA A 168 12.18 -9.03 5.81
CA ALA A 168 13.34 -9.89 5.68
C ALA A 168 13.19 -11.21 6.46
N ASP A 169 12.72 -11.15 7.70
CA ASP A 169 12.49 -12.35 8.52
C ASP A 169 11.47 -13.29 7.87
N LEU A 170 10.35 -12.74 7.37
CA LEU A 170 9.34 -13.52 6.63
C LEU A 170 9.93 -14.22 5.40
N MET A 171 10.79 -13.55 4.64
CA MET A 171 11.47 -14.17 3.49
C MET A 171 12.46 -15.26 3.87
N MET A 172 13.07 -15.17 5.05
CA MET A 172 13.95 -16.19 5.59
C MET A 172 13.18 -17.35 6.25
N GLY A 173 11.84 -17.31 6.22
CA GLY A 173 10.96 -18.35 6.76
C GLY A 173 10.61 -18.17 8.24
N GLY A 174 10.88 -16.99 8.81
CA GLY A 174 10.47 -16.60 10.16
C GLY A 174 8.99 -16.19 10.25
N ASP A 175 8.62 -15.63 11.39
CA ASP A 175 7.24 -15.21 11.71
C ASP A 175 7.06 -13.69 11.78
N GLY A 176 8.13 -12.92 11.58
CA GLY A 176 8.15 -11.47 11.62
C GLY A 176 8.18 -10.86 13.03
N THR A 177 8.33 -11.65 14.09
CA THR A 177 8.26 -11.17 15.49
C THR A 177 9.61 -11.06 16.19
N SER A 178 10.58 -11.87 15.79
CA SER A 178 11.90 -11.96 16.44
C SER A 178 12.93 -11.09 15.71
N LEU A 179 12.82 -9.79 15.87
CA LEU A 179 13.69 -8.83 15.18
C LEU A 179 14.96 -8.53 15.97
N ALA A 180 16.09 -8.44 15.27
CA ALA A 180 17.33 -7.92 15.82
C ALA A 180 17.24 -6.40 16.05
N GLU A 181 18.18 -5.84 16.83
CA GLU A 181 18.28 -4.38 17.05
C GLU A 181 18.76 -3.64 15.80
N GLN A 182 19.44 -4.32 14.87
CA GLN A 182 20.02 -3.74 13.65
C GLN A 182 19.75 -4.65 12.46
N ILE A 183 19.44 -4.05 11.31
CA ILE A 183 19.31 -4.79 10.06
C ILE A 183 20.70 -5.18 9.54
N SER A 184 20.88 -6.46 9.26
CA SER A 184 22.08 -6.99 8.61
C SER A 184 22.05 -6.79 7.10
N GLU A 185 23.20 -6.88 6.42
CA GLU A 185 23.27 -6.85 4.95
C GLU A 185 22.46 -7.99 4.31
N MET A 186 22.37 -9.14 4.98
CA MET A 186 21.59 -10.29 4.51
C MET A 186 20.10 -9.99 4.56
N GLU A 187 19.60 -9.45 5.67
CA GLU A 187 18.20 -9.07 5.82
C GLU A 187 17.83 -7.95 4.85
N LEU A 188 18.71 -6.95 4.68
CA LEU A 188 18.52 -5.88 3.70
C LEU A 188 18.44 -6.43 2.27
N SER A 189 19.30 -7.41 1.94
CA SER A 189 19.29 -8.09 0.65
C SER A 189 18.02 -8.91 0.44
N ALA A 190 17.53 -9.59 1.48
CA ALA A 190 16.26 -10.32 1.43
C ALA A 190 15.12 -9.36 1.09
N ALA A 191 14.91 -8.30 1.90
CA ALA A 191 13.86 -7.32 1.65
C ALA A 191 13.95 -6.69 0.23
N SER A 192 15.17 -6.39 -0.23
CA SER A 192 15.43 -5.91 -1.58
C SER A 192 15.04 -6.91 -2.67
N GLU A 193 15.30 -8.19 -2.46
CA GLU A 193 14.96 -9.26 -3.39
C GLU A 193 13.44 -9.49 -3.48
N ALA A 194 12.70 -9.44 -2.37
CA ALA A 194 11.22 -9.48 -2.42
C ALA A 194 10.68 -8.36 -3.30
N MET A 195 11.19 -7.14 -3.10
CA MET A 195 10.76 -5.99 -3.89
C MET A 195 11.14 -6.14 -5.36
N ASN A 196 12.35 -6.61 -5.66
CA ASN A 196 12.80 -6.83 -7.02
C ASN A 196 11.90 -7.83 -7.77
N GLN A 197 11.53 -8.93 -7.12
CA GLN A 197 10.61 -9.91 -7.70
C GLN A 197 9.20 -9.35 -7.89
N MET A 198 8.69 -8.63 -6.90
CA MET A 198 7.41 -7.93 -6.99
C MET A 198 7.37 -6.97 -8.19
N ILE A 199 8.39 -6.12 -8.34
CA ILE A 199 8.45 -5.13 -9.42
C ILE A 199 8.70 -5.80 -10.77
N GLY A 200 9.42 -6.92 -10.81
CA GLY A 200 9.54 -7.75 -12.01
C GLY A 200 8.17 -8.23 -12.51
N THR A 201 7.32 -8.72 -11.61
CA THR A 201 5.93 -9.11 -11.93
C THR A 201 5.10 -7.91 -12.38
N ALA A 202 5.16 -6.79 -11.66
CA ALA A 202 4.45 -5.56 -12.03
C ALA A 202 4.88 -5.05 -13.42
N SER A 203 6.18 -5.08 -13.72
CA SER A 203 6.75 -4.68 -15.02
C SER A 203 6.29 -5.60 -16.15
N THR A 204 6.13 -6.90 -15.89
CA THR A 204 5.57 -7.86 -16.84
C THR A 204 4.10 -7.57 -17.13
N SER A 205 3.33 -7.20 -16.10
CA SER A 205 1.93 -6.75 -16.24
C SER A 205 1.83 -5.48 -17.09
N LEU A 206 2.68 -4.47 -16.81
CA LEU A 206 2.77 -3.25 -17.60
C LEU A 206 3.19 -3.51 -19.05
N ALA A 207 4.13 -4.44 -19.27
CA ALA A 207 4.60 -4.78 -20.62
C ALA A 207 3.47 -5.36 -21.47
N THR A 208 2.64 -6.20 -20.85
CA THR A 208 1.44 -6.77 -21.49
C THR A 208 0.40 -5.70 -21.78
N MET A 209 0.14 -4.80 -20.82
CA MET A 209 -0.80 -3.70 -20.97
C MET A 209 -0.39 -2.76 -22.11
N PHE A 210 0.85 -2.28 -22.11
CA PHE A 210 1.34 -1.35 -23.14
C PHE A 210 1.77 -2.03 -24.44
N ARG A 211 1.76 -3.37 -24.49
CA ARG A 211 2.27 -4.18 -25.61
C ARG A 211 3.69 -3.77 -26.01
N ARG A 212 4.54 -3.54 -25.01
CA ARG A 212 5.91 -3.06 -25.14
C ARG A 212 6.82 -3.82 -24.19
N THR A 213 8.06 -4.07 -24.60
CA THR A 213 9.08 -4.59 -23.68
C THR A 213 9.37 -3.57 -22.59
N ILE A 214 9.28 -4.00 -21.33
CA ILE A 214 9.66 -3.20 -20.16
C ILE A 214 10.72 -3.98 -19.40
N ASN A 215 11.87 -3.35 -19.20
CA ASN A 215 12.97 -3.92 -18.42
C ASN A 215 13.28 -3.03 -17.23
N ILE A 216 13.76 -3.65 -16.15
CA ILE A 216 14.11 -2.98 -14.90
C ILE A 216 15.57 -3.21 -14.53
N SER A 217 16.14 -2.27 -13.77
CA SER A 217 17.45 -2.45 -13.14
C SER A 217 17.36 -3.40 -11.94
N PRO A 218 18.48 -3.96 -11.47
CA PRO A 218 18.57 -4.47 -10.10
C PRO A 218 18.19 -3.38 -9.08
N PRO A 219 17.71 -3.75 -7.88
CA PRO A 219 17.35 -2.79 -6.86
C PRO A 219 18.59 -2.09 -6.28
N THR A 220 18.45 -0.80 -6.00
CA THR A 220 19.40 -0.02 -5.21
C THR A 220 18.78 0.25 -3.85
N THR A 221 19.43 -0.23 -2.79
CA THR A 221 18.95 -0.05 -1.43
C THR A 221 19.81 0.96 -0.67
N LYS A 222 19.18 1.89 0.04
CA LYS A 222 19.85 2.85 0.93
C LYS A 222 19.12 2.93 2.26
N VAL A 223 19.87 2.85 3.35
CA VAL A 223 19.37 3.16 4.69
C VAL A 223 19.62 4.63 4.94
N LEU A 224 18.56 5.38 5.24
CA LEU A 224 18.63 6.79 5.56
C LEU A 224 18.50 6.95 7.07
N GLU A 225 19.54 7.55 7.66
CA GLU A 225 19.64 7.90 9.07
C GLU A 225 19.62 9.42 9.24
N VAL A 226 19.49 9.90 10.48
CA VAL A 226 19.41 11.34 10.76
C VAL A 226 20.79 11.93 10.46
N ALA A 227 20.89 12.73 9.40
CA ALA A 227 22.12 13.46 9.14
C ALA A 227 22.41 14.43 10.29
N ALA A 228 23.69 14.74 10.51
CA ALA A 228 24.10 15.63 11.61
C ALA A 228 23.53 17.05 11.51
N ASP A 229 23.07 17.46 10.32
CA ASP A 229 22.40 18.73 10.03
C ASP A 229 20.86 18.62 9.93
N GLY A 230 20.30 17.42 10.15
CA GLY A 230 18.87 17.14 10.06
C GLY A 230 18.31 17.04 8.64
N GLY A 231 19.16 17.13 7.61
CA GLY A 231 18.74 17.01 6.21
C GLY A 231 18.66 15.56 5.71
N VAL A 232 17.88 15.32 4.67
CA VAL A 232 17.91 14.07 3.90
C VAL A 232 18.66 14.34 2.59
N ASP A 233 19.90 13.85 2.49
CA ASP A 233 20.69 13.94 1.24
C ASP A 233 20.36 12.76 0.31
N TYR A 234 19.14 12.79 -0.24
CA TYR A 234 18.72 11.84 -1.26
C TYR A 234 17.94 12.55 -2.36
N ARG A 235 18.33 12.29 -3.61
CA ARG A 235 17.73 12.90 -4.79
C ARG A 235 17.62 11.88 -5.90
N LEU A 236 16.51 11.92 -6.62
CA LEU A 236 16.26 11.11 -7.79
C LEU A 236 16.84 11.80 -9.03
N PRO A 237 17.27 11.03 -10.05
CA PRO A 237 17.77 11.59 -11.30
C PRO A 237 16.60 12.02 -12.21
N THR A 238 15.71 12.87 -11.68
CA THR A 238 14.57 13.45 -12.39
C THR A 238 14.35 14.90 -11.95
N GLU A 239 13.64 15.66 -12.77
CA GLU A 239 13.36 17.09 -12.52
C GLU A 239 12.14 17.26 -11.62
N ASP A 240 12.11 18.37 -10.89
CA ASP A 240 10.94 18.80 -10.12
C ASP A 240 9.94 19.57 -11.01
N PRO A 241 8.62 19.48 -10.75
CA PRO A 241 7.99 18.61 -9.76
C PRO A 241 7.95 17.14 -10.22
N ILE A 242 8.04 16.23 -9.26
CA ILE A 242 7.84 14.80 -9.49
C ILE A 242 6.36 14.44 -9.39
N VAL A 243 5.93 13.46 -10.20
CA VAL A 243 4.62 12.82 -10.06
C VAL A 243 4.80 11.57 -9.21
N VAL A 244 3.98 11.44 -8.16
CA VAL A 244 4.01 10.34 -7.21
C VAL A 244 2.67 9.61 -7.25
N VAL A 245 2.70 8.33 -7.64
CA VAL A 245 1.57 7.41 -7.55
C VAL A 245 1.82 6.51 -6.33
N SER A 246 1.15 6.81 -5.21
CA SER A 246 1.33 6.11 -3.93
C SER A 246 0.23 5.08 -3.71
N PHE A 247 0.61 3.87 -3.31
CA PHE A 247 -0.28 2.77 -2.96
C PHE A 247 -0.06 2.38 -1.50
N LYS A 248 -1.16 2.23 -0.75
CA LYS A 248 -1.09 1.63 0.58
C LYS A 248 -0.88 0.12 0.43
N MET A 249 0.06 -0.42 1.19
CA MET A 249 0.37 -1.85 1.23
C MET A 249 0.36 -2.36 2.66
N THR A 250 -0.36 -3.46 2.90
CA THR A 250 -0.35 -4.17 4.19
C THR A 250 0.11 -5.61 4.02
N ILE A 251 0.93 -6.11 4.94
CA ILE A 251 1.42 -7.50 4.97
C ILE A 251 0.94 -8.15 6.27
N GLY A 252 -0.05 -9.02 6.16
CA GLY A 252 -0.74 -9.58 7.33
C GLY A 252 -1.23 -8.48 8.28
N GLU A 253 -0.92 -8.63 9.56
CA GLU A 253 -1.11 -7.60 10.59
C GLU A 253 0.23 -6.95 11.03
N LEU A 254 1.32 -7.26 10.32
CA LEU A 254 2.68 -6.96 10.76
C LEU A 254 3.22 -5.65 10.19
N VAL A 255 2.87 -5.33 8.94
CA VAL A 255 3.39 -4.16 8.22
C VAL A 255 2.23 -3.37 7.61
N ASP A 256 2.25 -2.05 7.81
CA ASP A 256 1.41 -1.07 7.13
C ASP A 256 2.32 0.03 6.54
N THR A 257 2.52 0.02 5.22
CA THR A 257 3.49 0.86 4.52
C THR A 257 2.92 1.42 3.20
N GLU A 258 3.70 2.24 2.50
CA GLU A 258 3.38 2.76 1.17
C GLU A 258 4.47 2.41 0.15
N ILE A 259 4.03 1.95 -1.02
CA ILE A 259 4.88 1.81 -2.21
C ILE A 259 4.53 2.93 -3.19
N MET A 260 5.55 3.50 -3.85
CA MET A 260 5.36 4.68 -4.68
C MET A 260 6.05 4.50 -6.04
N GLN A 261 5.31 4.77 -7.11
CA GLN A 261 5.90 4.94 -8.42
C GLN A 261 6.17 6.43 -8.64
N ILE A 262 7.44 6.77 -8.90
CA ILE A 262 7.89 8.15 -9.07
C ILE A 262 8.39 8.36 -10.49
N MET A 263 7.89 9.41 -11.14
CA MET A 263 8.22 9.71 -12.51
C MET A 263 8.20 11.22 -12.78
N SER A 264 8.79 11.62 -13.91
CA SER A 264 8.68 13.01 -14.37
C SER A 264 7.26 13.32 -14.83
N MET A 265 6.88 14.60 -14.82
CA MET A 265 5.60 15.04 -15.39
C MET A 265 5.43 14.61 -16.85
N SER A 266 6.50 14.63 -17.65
CA SER A 266 6.45 14.20 -19.06
C SER A 266 6.13 12.71 -19.20
N THR A 267 6.69 11.89 -18.31
CA THR A 267 6.46 10.44 -18.28
C THR A 267 5.04 10.12 -17.86
N ALA A 268 4.52 10.80 -16.83
CA ALA A 268 3.14 10.64 -16.38
C ALA A 268 2.14 10.87 -17.52
N LYS A 269 2.35 11.94 -18.29
CA LYS A 269 1.50 12.25 -19.45
C LYS A 269 1.64 11.23 -20.57
N GLU A 270 2.85 10.74 -20.83
CA GLU A 270 3.10 9.68 -21.81
C GLU A 270 2.36 8.38 -21.42
N GLU A 271 2.48 7.94 -20.16
CA GLU A 271 1.82 6.74 -19.65
C GLU A 271 0.29 6.84 -19.70
N ALA A 272 -0.27 7.97 -19.24
CA ALA A 272 -1.69 8.23 -19.33
C ALA A 272 -2.19 8.20 -20.78
N ALA A 273 -1.48 8.86 -21.70
CA ALA A 273 -1.83 8.88 -23.12
C ALA A 273 -1.79 7.49 -23.75
N MET A 274 -0.85 6.62 -23.34
CA MET A 274 -0.79 5.23 -23.81
C MET A 274 -2.04 4.46 -23.43
N LEU A 275 -2.52 4.55 -22.19
CA LEU A 275 -3.74 3.87 -21.77
C LEU A 275 -4.98 4.46 -22.46
N LEU A 276 -5.13 5.79 -22.45
CA LEU A 276 -6.29 6.47 -23.05
C LEU A 276 -6.38 6.23 -24.57
N GLY A 277 -5.24 6.21 -25.27
CA GLY A 277 -5.16 5.89 -26.69
C GLY A 277 -5.62 4.47 -27.01
N GLN A 278 -5.30 3.49 -26.15
CA GLN A 278 -5.78 2.12 -26.29
C GLN A 278 -7.29 2.00 -26.07
N VAL A 279 -7.83 2.68 -25.06
CA VAL A 279 -9.27 2.70 -24.79
C VAL A 279 -10.04 3.28 -25.98
N LEU A 280 -9.55 4.38 -26.54
CA LEU A 280 -10.14 4.98 -27.75
C LEU A 280 -10.09 4.02 -28.94
N ALA A 281 -8.96 3.37 -29.19
CA ALA A 281 -8.84 2.38 -30.27
C ALA A 281 -9.81 1.20 -30.12
N GLN A 282 -10.06 0.73 -28.88
CA GLN A 282 -11.02 -0.34 -28.60
C GLN A 282 -12.48 0.11 -28.77
N THR A 283 -12.79 1.39 -28.49
CA THR A 283 -14.14 1.94 -28.71
C THR A 283 -14.46 2.26 -30.17
N MET A 284 -13.44 2.36 -31.03
CA MET A 284 -13.56 2.68 -32.45
C MET A 284 -13.48 1.48 -33.40
N GLU A 285 -13.54 0.23 -32.90
CA GLU A 285 -13.79 -0.95 -33.73
C GLU A 285 -15.29 -1.34 -33.74
N PRO A 286 -16.13 -0.76 -34.63
CA PRO A 286 -17.48 -1.27 -34.85
C PRO A 286 -17.48 -2.44 -35.84
N THR A 287 -17.91 -3.61 -35.36
CA THR A 287 -18.90 -4.46 -36.05
C THR A 287 -18.68 -4.75 -37.55
N ALA A 288 -17.48 -5.16 -37.98
CA ALA A 288 -17.27 -5.62 -39.36
C ALA A 288 -17.75 -7.07 -39.63
N GLN A 289 -18.26 -7.78 -38.62
CA GLN A 289 -18.57 -9.22 -38.74
C GLN A 289 -20.07 -9.56 -38.83
N ALA A 290 -20.97 -8.58 -38.74
CA ALA A 290 -22.43 -8.83 -38.85
C ALA A 290 -22.97 -8.71 -40.29
N ALA A 291 -22.26 -8.07 -41.23
CA ALA A 291 -22.79 -7.77 -42.56
C ALA A 291 -22.58 -8.87 -43.62
N VAL A 292 -21.81 -9.94 -43.32
CA VAL A 292 -21.53 -11.01 -44.31
C VAL A 292 -22.57 -12.15 -44.23
N ALA A 293 -23.36 -12.24 -43.15
CA ALA A 293 -24.34 -13.31 -42.98
C ALA A 293 -25.72 -13.02 -43.64
N GLU A 294 -25.99 -11.79 -44.08
CA GLU A 294 -27.30 -11.40 -44.65
C GLU A 294 -27.31 -11.31 -46.20
N GLN A 295 -26.22 -11.70 -46.87
CA GLN A 295 -26.17 -11.80 -48.34
C GLN A 295 -26.17 -13.24 -48.88
N THR A 296 -26.34 -14.24 -48.01
CA THR A 296 -26.45 -15.66 -48.41
C THR A 296 -27.68 -16.36 -47.82
N ALA A 297 -28.82 -15.67 -47.83
CA ALA A 297 -30.14 -16.26 -47.55
C ALA A 297 -31.04 -16.15 -48.78
#